data_AF-X1HAB1-F1
#
_entry.id   AF-X1HAB1-F1
#
_cell.length_a   1.000
_cell.length_b   1.000
_cell.length_c   1.000
_cell.angle_alpha   90.00
_cell.angle_beta   90.00
_cell.angle_gamma   90.00
#
_symmetry.space_group_name_H-M   'P 1'
#
loop_
_entity.id
_entity.type
_entity.pdbx_description
1 polymer ?
#
loop_
_entity_poly.entity_id
_entity_poly.type
_entity_poly.pdbx_seq_one_letter_code
_entity_poly.pdbx_strand_id
1 'polypeptide(L)'
;MSIWLAILFSAGILTLCYTIGALTELYFVTLLIMVLGTASWAASDSSKIELKKYKTGLAKTPIGIFFEIILIWIIAFPWYLAVRGKINK
;
A
#
# COMPACT_ATOMS: atom_id res chain seq x y z
N MET A 1 13.04 -5.95 1.65
CA MET A 1 12.91 -5.49 0.25
C MET A 1 13.54 -4.11 0.14
N SER A 2 14.28 -3.82 -0.94
CA SER A 2 14.79 -2.47 -1.19
C SER A 2 13.63 -1.54 -1.57
N ILE A 3 13.78 -0.23 -1.30
CA ILE A 3 12.75 0.76 -1.63
C ILE A 3 12.43 0.79 -3.13
N TRP A 4 13.44 0.56 -3.97
CA TRP A 4 13.30 0.44 -5.43
C TRP A 4 12.35 -0.68 -5.86
N LEU A 5 12.46 -1.86 -5.23
CA LEU A 5 11.54 -2.95 -5.51
C LEU A 5 10.11 -2.61 -5.09
N ALA A 6 9.94 -1.91 -3.97
CA ALA A 6 8.62 -1.48 -3.50
C ALA A 6 7.98 -0.50 -4.49
N ILE A 7 8.75 0.48 -4.98
CA ILE A 7 8.29 1.44 -5.99
C ILE A 7 7.91 0.72 -7.29
N LEU A 8 8.74 -0.21 -7.78
CA LEU A 8 8.44 -0.98 -8.98
C LEU A 8 7.15 -1.80 -8.84
N PHE A 9 6.96 -2.44 -7.68
CA PHE A 9 5.77 -3.23 -7.42
C PHE A 9 4.50 -2.36 -7.36
N SER A 10 4.56 -1.23 -6.65
CA SER A 10 3.45 -0.28 -6.59
C SER A 10 3.14 0.33 -7.96
N ALA A 11 4.16 0.68 -8.75
CA ALA A 11 3.99 1.17 -10.12
C ALA A 11 3.35 0.11 -11.02
N GLY A 12 3.75 -1.16 -10.89
CA GLY A 12 3.16 -2.28 -11.63
C GLY A 12 1.68 -2.50 -11.31
N ILE A 13 1.28 -2.37 -10.04
CA ILE A 13 -0.14 -2.44 -9.64
C ILE A 13 -0.91 -1.26 -10.26
N LEU A 14 -0.35 -0.06 -10.20
CA LEU A 14 -0.97 1.15 -10.74
C LEU A 14 -1.20 1.04 -12.25
N THR A 15 -0.18 0.61 -13.01
CA THR A 15 -0.29 0.45 -14.47
C THR A 15 -1.29 -0.63 -14.84
N LEU A 16 -1.30 -1.76 -14.13
CA LEU A 16 -2.27 -2.83 -14.36
C LEU A 16 -3.71 -2.35 -14.06
N CYS A 17 -3.94 -1.68 -12.94
CA CYS A 17 -5.26 -1.14 -12.61
C CYS A 17 -5.70 -0.05 -13.61
N TYR A 18 -4.76 0.76 -14.11
CA TYR A 18 -5.04 1.76 -15.14
C TYR A 18 -5.44 1.11 -16.48
N THR A 19 -4.74 0.08 -16.94
CA THR A 19 -5.10 -0.62 -18.18
C THR A 19 -6.45 -1.34 -18.06
N ILE A 20 -6.74 -1.95 -16.90
CA ILE A 20 -8.07 -2.53 -16.64
C ILE A 20 -9.16 -1.45 -16.65
N GLY A 21 -8.90 -0.31 -16.01
CA GLY A 21 -9.80 0.84 -16.01
C GLY A 21 -10.06 1.36 -17.42
N ALA A 22 -9.04 1.36 -18.28
CA ALA A 22 -9.17 1.74 -19.69
C ALA A 22 -9.97 0.74 -20.52
N LEU A 23 -9.78 -0.57 -20.31
CA LEU A 23 -10.52 -1.61 -21.01
C LEU A 23 -12.00 -1.68 -20.61
N THR A 24 -12.32 -1.23 -19.40
CA THR A 24 -13.68 -1.31 -18.83
C THR A 24 -14.38 0.04 -18.75
N GLU A 25 -13.72 1.15 -19.13
CA GLU A 25 -14.18 2.54 -18.96
C GLU A 25 -14.51 2.90 -17.49
N LEU A 26 -13.96 2.15 -16.51
CA LEU A 26 -14.28 2.23 -15.08
C LEU A 26 -13.09 2.69 -14.23
N TYR A 27 -12.30 3.65 -14.73
CA TYR A 27 -11.09 4.15 -14.05
C TYR A 27 -11.28 4.43 -12.56
N PHE A 28 -12.33 5.18 -12.19
CA PHE A 28 -12.57 5.56 -10.81
C PHE A 28 -12.83 4.34 -9.92
N VAL A 29 -13.68 3.41 -10.36
CA VAL A 29 -14.05 2.22 -9.60
C VAL A 29 -12.83 1.30 -9.43
N THR A 30 -12.06 1.09 -10.50
CA THR A 30 -10.86 0.24 -10.45
C THR A 30 -9.80 0.81 -9.52
N LEU A 31 -9.53 2.13 -9.57
CA LEU A 31 -8.59 2.79 -8.68
C LEU A 31 -9.08 2.77 -7.23
N LEU A 32 -10.38 2.98 -7.00
CA LEU A 32 -10.96 2.94 -5.66
C LEU A 32 -10.85 1.54 -5.03
N ILE A 33 -11.14 0.48 -5.78
CA ILE A 33 -10.96 -0.91 -5.33
C ILE A 33 -9.49 -1.20 -5.05
N MET A 34 -8.58 -0.74 -5.92
CA MET A 34 -7.14 -0.90 -5.72
C MET A 34 -6.68 -0.24 -4.42
N VAL A 35 -7.03 1.03 -4.20
CA VAL A 35 -6.63 1.79 -3.00
C VAL A 35 -7.25 1.17 -1.75
N LEU A 36 -8.55 0.89 -1.74
CA LEU A 36 -9.23 0.31 -0.58
C LEU A 36 -8.75 -1.11 -0.27
N GLY A 37 -8.52 -1.93 -1.30
CA GLY A 37 -8.03 -3.30 -1.15
C GLY A 37 -6.62 -3.33 -0.56
N THR A 38 -5.71 -2.52 -1.11
CA THR A 38 -4.34 -2.42 -0.62
C THR A 38 -4.25 -1.78 0.76
N ALA A 39 -5.07 -0.77 1.06
CA ALA A 39 -5.17 -0.17 2.39
C ALA A 39 -5.69 -1.18 3.43
N SER A 40 -6.77 -1.91 3.11
CA SER A 40 -7.35 -2.94 3.99
C SER A 40 -6.35 -4.06 4.27
N TRP A 41 -5.68 -4.52 3.22
CA TRP A 41 -4.62 -5.53 3.35
C TRP A 41 -3.48 -5.03 4.25
N ALA A 42 -2.98 -3.83 4.01
CA ALA A 42 -1.90 -3.25 4.80
C ALA A 42 -2.29 -2.99 6.26
N ALA A 43 -3.53 -2.58 6.53
CA ALA A 43 -4.05 -2.47 7.88
C ALA A 43 -4.04 -3.83 8.61
N SER A 44 -4.57 -4.87 7.96
CA SER A 44 -4.57 -6.23 8.52
C SER A 44 -3.15 -6.77 8.71
N ASP A 45 -2.27 -6.58 7.72
CA ASP A 45 -0.87 -7.02 7.77
C ASP A 45 -0.08 -6.27 8.84
N SER A 46 -0.30 -4.95 9.02
CA SER A 46 0.37 -4.14 10.04
C SER A 46 0.06 -4.60 11.48
N SER A 47 -1.13 -5.17 11.68
CA SER A 47 -1.53 -5.78 12.95
C SER A 47 -0.74 -7.06 13.21
N LYS A 48 -0.56 -7.88 12.16
CA LYS A 48 0.14 -9.17 12.23
C LYS A 48 1.64 -9.02 12.44
N ILE A 49 2.26 -8.05 11.79
CA ILE A 49 3.70 -7.76 11.95
C ILE A 49 4.00 -6.86 13.15
N GLU A 50 2.97 -6.52 13.94
CA GLU A 50 3.05 -5.64 15.11
C GLU A 50 3.84 -4.35 14.83
N LEU A 51 3.50 -3.66 13.73
CA LEU A 51 4.24 -2.50 13.21
C LEU A 51 4.55 -1.44 14.28
N LYS A 52 3.66 -1.30 15.28
CA LYS A 52 3.80 -0.45 16.47
C LYS A 52 5.11 -0.63 17.26
N LYS A 53 5.75 -1.80 17.18
CA LYS A 53 7.00 -2.13 17.91
C LYS A 53 8.24 -1.56 17.22
N TYR A 54 8.13 -1.14 15.96
CA TYR A 54 9.24 -0.67 15.16
C TYR A 54 9.22 0.87 15.07
N LYS A 55 10.40 1.49 15.13
CA LYS A 55 10.55 2.93 14.84
C LYS A 55 10.41 3.15 13.34
N THR A 56 9.20 3.48 12.90
CA THR A 56 8.88 3.81 11.51
C THR A 56 8.22 5.19 11.46
N GLY A 57 8.33 5.87 10.31
CA GLY A 57 7.63 7.15 10.07
C GLY A 57 6.16 6.98 9.65
N LEU A 58 5.65 5.74 9.67
CA LEU A 58 4.26 5.42 9.36
C LEU A 58 3.42 5.42 10.65
N ALA A 59 2.11 5.48 10.50
CA ALA A 59 1.19 5.29 11.60
C ALA A 59 1.46 3.97 12.32
N LYS A 60 1.32 4.01 13.64
CA LYS A 60 1.60 2.85 14.51
C LYS A 60 0.40 1.92 14.65
N THR A 61 -0.79 2.37 14.26
CA THR A 61 -2.03 1.62 14.41
C THR A 61 -2.55 1.14 13.06
N PRO A 62 -3.23 -0.02 13.00
CA PRO A 62 -3.82 -0.56 11.78
C PRO A 62 -4.78 0.42 11.09
N ILE A 63 -5.62 1.09 11.87
CA ILE A 63 -6.51 2.15 11.38
C ILE A 63 -5.72 3.32 10.79
N GLY A 64 -4.62 3.73 11.44
CA GLY A 64 -3.80 4.82 10.93
C GLY A 64 -3.14 4.48 9.59
N ILE A 65 -2.63 3.26 9.45
CA ILE A 65 -2.05 2.75 8.19
C ILE A 65 -3.11 2.72 7.08
N PHE A 66 -4.34 2.31 7.40
CA PHE A 66 -5.45 2.32 6.45
C PHE A 66 -5.69 3.72 5.87
N PHE A 67 -5.85 4.72 6.74
CA PHE A 67 -6.09 6.09 6.31
C PHE A 67 -4.87 6.72 5.62
N GLU A 68 -3.65 6.45 6.08
CA GLU A 68 -2.43 6.93 5.42
C GLU A 68 -2.34 6.44 3.97
N ILE A 69 -2.63 5.16 3.73
CA ILE A 69 -2.60 4.58 2.38
C ILE A 69 -3.74 5.10 1.52
N ILE A 70 -4.94 5.34 2.06
CA ILE A 70 -6.04 5.94 1.30
C ILE A 70 -5.72 7.38 0.89
N LEU A 71 -5.19 8.17 1.82
CA LEU A 71 -4.94 9.59 1.61
C LEU A 71 -3.74 9.84 0.67
N ILE A 72 -2.66 9.06 0.80
CA ILE A 72 -1.40 9.30 0.09
C ILE A 72 -0.85 7.99 -0.47
N TRP A 73 -1.66 7.26 -1.23
CA TRP A 73 -1.32 5.92 -1.74
C TRP A 73 0.05 5.85 -2.43
N ILE A 74 0.34 6.81 -3.32
CA ILE A 74 1.59 6.90 -4.11
C ILE A 74 2.84 6.85 -3.24
N ILE A 75 2.79 7.40 -2.01
CA ILE A 75 3.94 7.48 -1.11
C ILE A 75 3.82 6.43 0.01
N ALA A 76 2.65 6.36 0.65
CA ALA A 76 2.43 5.52 1.82
C ALA A 76 2.54 4.03 1.50
N PHE A 77 2.00 3.57 0.36
CA PHE A 77 2.00 2.14 0.02
C PHE A 77 3.39 1.60 -0.33
N PRO A 78 4.21 2.23 -1.20
CA PRO A 78 5.60 1.79 -1.40
C PRO A 78 6.43 1.88 -0.12
N TRP A 79 6.23 2.92 0.69
CA TRP A 79 6.92 3.05 1.97
C TRP A 79 6.56 1.90 2.92
N TYR A 80 5.28 1.53 3.00
CA TYR A 80 4.81 0.38 3.77
C TYR A 80 5.49 -0.92 3.33
N LEU A 81 5.54 -1.20 2.02
CA LEU A 81 6.20 -2.39 1.48
C LEU A 81 7.70 -2.42 1.80
N ALA A 82 8.37 -1.27 1.72
CA ALA A 82 9.79 -1.17 2.06
C ALA A 82 10.03 -1.45 3.56
N VAL A 83 9.21 -0.89 4.44
CA VAL A 83 9.27 -1.11 5.90
C VAL A 83 8.99 -2.58 6.24
N ARG A 84 7.90 -3.14 5.73
CA ARG A 84 7.55 -4.56 5.90
C ARG A 84 8.68 -5.47 5.46
N GLY A 85 9.30 -5.17 4.32
CA GLY A 85 10.43 -5.92 3.80
C GLY A 85 11.73 -5.77 4.61
N LYS A 86 11.84 -4.80 5.52
CA LYS A 86 12.95 -4.70 6.49
C LYS A 86 12.65 -5.48 7.77
N ILE A 87 11.38 -5.52 8.18
CA ILE A 87 10.94 -6.23 9.38
C ILE A 87 10.97 -7.74 9.18
N ASN A 88 10.55 -8.21 8.00
CA ASN A 88 10.46 -9.64 7.67
C ASN A 88 11.76 -10.19 7.09
N LYS A 89 12.90 -9.58 7.42
CA LYS A 89 14.25 -9.95 6.96
C LYS A 89 15.10 -10.30 8.16
#